data_AF-J9EDI7-F1
#
_entry.id   AF-J9EDI7-F1
#
_cell.length_a   1.000
_cell.length_b   1.000
_cell.length_c   1.000
_cell.angle_alpha   90.00
_cell.angle_beta   90.00
_cell.angle_gamma   90.00
#
_symmetry.space_group_name_H-M   'P 1'
#
loop_
_entity.id
_entity.type
_entity.pdbx_description
1 polymer ?
#
loop_
_entity_poly.entity_id
_entity_poly.type
_entity_poly.pdbx_seq_one_letter_code
_entity_poly.pdbx_strand_id
1 'polypeptide(L)'
;MGECGLRGGYVEVLNVDPKVFSHLQKMTSAKLCSTVLGQCAMDCVVKPPQPGEPSYDQWLEEKTAILDSLKDRARAVYKAYNSIDGIKCNPVQGSMYAFPRIEMPQKAIDKAKSLNQEADFFYAMELLENSGICVVPGSGFGQKPGTYHFRFIYF
;
A
#
# COMPACT_ATOMS: atom_id res chain seq x y z
N MET A 1 -6.16 -11.63 -3.08
CA MET A 1 -6.87 -11.73 -1.78
C MET A 1 -6.45 -10.57 -0.89
N GLY A 2 -7.41 -9.99 -0.18
CA GLY A 2 -7.26 -8.76 0.61
C GLY A 2 -7.84 -8.93 2.02
N GLU A 3 -7.53 -10.05 2.67
CA GLU A 3 -8.16 -10.47 3.94
C GLU A 3 -7.56 -9.80 5.18
N CYS A 4 -7.49 -8.45 5.18
CA CYS A 4 -6.75 -7.67 6.18
C CYS A 4 -7.24 -7.86 7.64
N GLY A 5 -8.49 -8.30 7.82
CA GLY A 5 -9.08 -8.62 9.12
C GLY A 5 -8.72 -10.00 9.67
N LEU A 6 -8.29 -10.95 8.83
CA LEU A 6 -7.96 -12.32 9.26
C LEU A 6 -6.56 -12.42 9.90
N ARG A 7 -5.71 -11.40 9.69
CA ARG A 7 -4.38 -11.26 10.31
C ARG A 7 -3.45 -12.46 10.10
N GLY A 8 -3.53 -13.08 8.92
CA GLY A 8 -2.63 -14.15 8.49
C GLY A 8 -1.36 -13.62 7.82
N GLY A 9 -0.25 -14.35 8.00
CA GLY A 9 1.01 -14.09 7.31
C GLY A 9 2.09 -15.11 7.70
N TYR A 10 3.15 -15.21 6.89
CA TYR A 10 4.35 -15.96 7.23
C TYR A 10 5.60 -15.20 6.78
N VAL A 11 6.75 -15.63 7.28
CA VAL A 11 8.07 -15.18 6.82
C VAL A 11 8.92 -16.41 6.52
N GLU A 12 9.62 -16.40 5.40
CA GLU A 12 10.65 -17.39 5.09
C GLU A 12 12.02 -16.77 5.45
N VAL A 13 12.82 -17.49 6.24
CA VAL A 13 14.16 -17.07 6.63
C VAL A 13 15.17 -18.08 6.11
N LEU A 14 16.13 -17.60 5.31
CA LEU A 14 17.15 -18.43 4.66
C LEU A 14 18.54 -17.93 5.08
N ASN A 15 19.51 -18.85 5.20
CA ASN A 15 20.92 -18.54 5.50
C ASN A 15 21.13 -17.68 6.76
N VAL A 16 20.30 -17.86 7.79
CA VAL A 16 20.41 -17.16 9.07
C VAL A 16 21.38 -17.90 10.00
N ASP A 17 22.24 -17.15 10.71
CA ASP A 17 23.10 -17.71 11.74
C ASP A 17 22.28 -18.51 12.78
N PRO A 18 22.69 -19.75 13.13
CA PRO A 18 21.90 -20.59 14.05
C PRO A 18 21.59 -19.94 15.40
N LYS A 19 22.48 -19.09 15.93
CA LYS A 19 22.25 -18.35 17.18
C LYS A 19 21.17 -17.30 17.00
N VAL A 20 21.18 -16.59 15.87
CA VAL A 20 20.13 -15.60 15.54
C VAL A 20 18.77 -16.30 15.37
N PHE A 21 18.74 -17.45 14.70
CA PHE A 21 17.50 -18.23 14.53
C PHE A 21 16.95 -18.72 15.88
N SER A 22 17.82 -19.17 16.79
CA SER A 22 17.43 -19.54 18.16
C SER A 22 16.79 -18.36 18.92
N HIS A 23 17.33 -17.15 18.78
CA HIS A 23 16.72 -15.95 19.37
C HIS A 23 15.37 -15.60 18.74
N LEU A 24 15.20 -15.77 17.42
CA LEU A 24 13.92 -15.60 16.74
C LEU A 24 12.87 -16.57 17.27
N GLN A 25 13.21 -17.87 17.37
CA GLN A 25 12.32 -18.89 17.91
C GLN A 25 11.87 -18.55 19.33
N LYS A 26 12.82 -18.17 20.21
CA LYS A 26 12.54 -17.75 21.58
C LYS A 26 11.59 -16.56 21.65
N MET A 27 11.77 -15.56 20.79
CA MET A 27 10.88 -14.40 20.71
C MET A 27 9.47 -14.80 20.26
N THR A 28 9.36 -15.70 19.28
CA THR A 28 8.06 -16.14 18.76
C THR A 28 7.29 -17.03 19.74
N SER A 29 7.97 -17.93 20.46
CA SER A 29 7.32 -18.84 21.41
C SER A 29 6.76 -18.11 22.63
N ALA A 30 7.31 -16.95 22.98
CA ALA A 30 6.78 -16.09 24.04
C ALA A 30 5.39 -15.50 23.72
N LYS A 31 4.95 -15.53 22.45
CA LYS A 31 3.68 -14.96 21.98
C LYS A 31 2.59 -16.02 21.73
N LEU A 32 2.72 -17.23 22.31
CA LEU A 32 1.88 -18.39 22.00
C LEU A 32 1.97 -18.78 20.52
N CYS A 33 0.93 -18.50 19.73
CA CYS A 33 0.85 -18.75 18.30
C CYS A 33 -0.05 -17.72 17.61
N SER A 34 0.02 -17.65 16.28
CA SER A 34 -0.93 -16.86 15.48
C SER A 34 -2.33 -17.47 15.52
N THR A 35 -3.36 -16.66 15.22
CA THR A 35 -4.74 -17.12 15.23
C THR A 35 -4.94 -18.28 14.25
N VAL A 36 -5.70 -19.30 14.64
CA VAL A 36 -6.00 -20.45 13.76
C VAL A 36 -6.68 -19.98 12.48
N LEU A 37 -7.60 -19.00 12.56
CA LEU A 37 -8.22 -18.40 11.38
C LEU A 37 -7.20 -17.74 10.43
N GLY A 38 -6.20 -17.02 10.97
CA GLY A 38 -5.13 -16.43 10.17
C GLY A 38 -4.25 -17.49 9.52
N GLN A 39 -3.98 -18.60 10.22
CA GLN A 39 -3.25 -19.75 9.67
C GLN A 39 -4.03 -20.45 8.56
N CYS A 40 -5.34 -20.72 8.76
CA CYS A 40 -6.21 -21.29 7.73
C CYS A 40 -6.32 -20.40 6.49
N ALA A 41 -6.46 -19.07 6.68
CA ALA A 41 -6.46 -18.13 5.58
C ALA A 41 -5.16 -18.19 4.77
N MET A 42 -4.01 -18.27 5.45
CA MET A 42 -2.73 -18.45 4.77
C MET A 42 -2.63 -19.77 4.02
N ASP A 43 -3.13 -20.86 4.58
CA ASP A 43 -3.15 -22.17 3.91
C ASP A 43 -3.92 -22.10 2.58
N CYS A 44 -5.09 -21.46 2.57
CA CYS A 44 -5.86 -21.23 1.35
C CYS A 44 -5.14 -20.30 0.35
N VAL A 45 -4.44 -19.26 0.83
CA VAL A 45 -3.71 -18.31 -0.04
C VAL A 45 -2.54 -18.98 -0.73
N VAL A 46 -1.80 -19.85 -0.04
CA VAL A 46 -0.60 -20.49 -0.59
C VAL A 46 -0.89 -21.79 -1.34
N LYS A 47 -2.12 -22.32 -1.24
CA LYS A 47 -2.59 -23.51 -1.97
C LYS A 47 -3.86 -23.18 -2.77
N PRO A 48 -3.76 -22.36 -3.83
CA PRO A 48 -4.91 -22.14 -4.71
C PRO A 48 -5.28 -23.43 -5.46
N PRO A 49 -6.52 -23.49 -6.01
CA PRO A 49 -6.92 -24.58 -6.89
C PRO A 49 -5.91 -24.80 -8.04
N GLN A 50 -5.71 -26.06 -8.43
CA GLN A 50 -4.79 -26.48 -9.48
C GLN A 50 -5.55 -26.86 -10.78
N PRO A 51 -4.89 -26.78 -11.96
CA PRO A 51 -5.52 -27.21 -13.21
C PRO A 51 -6.11 -28.63 -13.11
N GLY A 52 -7.40 -28.75 -13.46
CA GLY A 52 -8.15 -30.01 -13.36
C GLY A 52 -8.96 -30.17 -12.07
N GLU A 53 -8.80 -29.29 -11.07
CA GLU A 53 -9.66 -29.26 -9.89
C GLU A 53 -10.99 -28.53 -10.16
N PRO A 54 -12.09 -28.89 -9.47
CA PRO A 54 -13.44 -28.42 -9.80
C PRO A 54 -13.63 -26.89 -9.82
N SER A 55 -12.88 -26.15 -9.01
CA SER A 55 -13.00 -24.69 -8.90
C SER A 55 -11.88 -23.91 -9.61
N TYR A 56 -10.98 -24.58 -10.32
CA TYR A 56 -9.81 -23.92 -10.93
C TYR A 56 -10.19 -22.84 -11.94
N ASP A 57 -11.07 -23.16 -12.88
CA ASP A 57 -11.44 -22.22 -13.94
C ASP A 57 -12.13 -20.97 -13.37
N GLN A 58 -13.06 -21.17 -12.41
CA GLN A 58 -13.72 -20.07 -11.71
C GLN A 58 -12.71 -19.22 -10.92
N TRP A 59 -11.81 -19.85 -10.15
CA TRP A 59 -10.78 -19.13 -9.39
C TRP A 59 -9.87 -18.31 -10.31
N LEU A 60 -9.47 -18.87 -11.46
CA LEU A 60 -8.62 -18.20 -12.42
C LEU A 60 -9.33 -17.00 -13.05
N GLU A 61 -10.60 -17.15 -13.40
CA GLU A 61 -11.45 -16.07 -13.93
C GLU A 61 -11.56 -14.92 -12.92
N GLU A 62 -11.97 -15.22 -11.68
CA GLU A 62 -12.16 -14.22 -10.62
C GLU A 62 -10.85 -13.49 -10.29
N LYS A 63 -9.75 -14.24 -10.13
CA LYS A 63 -8.41 -13.68 -9.89
C LYS A 63 -8.01 -12.73 -11.02
N THR A 64 -8.17 -13.16 -12.27
CA THR A 64 -7.74 -12.39 -13.44
C THR A 64 -8.57 -11.12 -13.56
N ALA A 65 -9.90 -11.20 -13.41
CA ALA A 65 -10.80 -10.06 -13.44
C ALA A 65 -10.44 -8.99 -12.39
N ILE A 66 -10.10 -9.41 -11.15
CA ILE A 66 -9.67 -8.49 -10.09
C ILE A 66 -8.35 -7.80 -10.46
N LEU A 67 -7.37 -8.55 -10.98
CA LEU A 67 -6.07 -8.01 -11.35
C LEU A 67 -6.17 -7.04 -12.54
N ASP A 68 -7.00 -7.35 -13.53
CA ASP A 68 -7.24 -6.46 -14.67
C ASP A 68 -7.96 -5.18 -14.24
N SER A 69 -8.97 -5.28 -13.37
CA SER A 69 -9.63 -4.11 -12.78
C SER A 69 -8.66 -3.20 -12.00
N LEU A 70 -7.74 -3.78 -11.21
CA LEU A 70 -6.71 -3.01 -10.50
C LEU A 70 -5.74 -2.34 -11.47
N LYS A 71 -5.34 -3.04 -12.53
CA LYS A 71 -4.45 -2.53 -13.58
C LYS A 71 -5.07 -1.35 -14.32
N ASP A 72 -6.36 -1.41 -14.63
CA ASP A 72 -7.05 -0.32 -15.31
C ASP A 72 -7.26 0.90 -14.41
N ARG A 73 -7.57 0.69 -13.13
CA ARG A 73 -7.61 1.77 -12.14
C ARG A 73 -6.25 2.41 -11.92
N ALA A 74 -5.18 1.63 -11.82
CA ALA A 74 -3.82 2.13 -11.72
C ALA A 74 -3.45 3.03 -12.92
N ARG A 75 -3.84 2.63 -14.14
CA ARG A 75 -3.65 3.43 -15.36
C ARG A 75 -4.49 4.70 -15.35
N ALA A 76 -5.76 4.62 -14.92
CA ALA A 76 -6.64 5.78 -14.82
C ALA A 76 -6.07 6.82 -13.86
N VAL A 77 -5.63 6.40 -12.67
CA VAL A 77 -5.00 7.24 -11.66
C VAL A 77 -3.71 7.87 -12.18
N TYR A 78 -2.84 7.08 -12.82
CA TYR A 78 -1.62 7.58 -13.44
C TYR A 78 -1.91 8.68 -14.49
N LYS A 79 -2.87 8.45 -15.39
CA LYS A 79 -3.26 9.42 -16.41
C LYS A 79 -3.89 10.67 -15.79
N ALA A 80 -4.80 10.50 -14.83
CA ALA A 80 -5.48 11.59 -14.15
C ALA A 80 -4.48 12.51 -13.45
N TYR A 81 -3.58 11.98 -12.64
CA TYR A 81 -2.61 12.82 -11.92
C TYR A 81 -1.61 13.51 -12.84
N ASN A 82 -1.13 12.85 -13.90
CA ASN A 82 -0.23 13.50 -14.86
C ASN A 82 -0.95 14.47 -15.82
N SER A 83 -2.27 14.56 -15.77
CA SER A 83 -3.05 15.59 -16.49
C SER A 83 -3.23 16.88 -15.69
N ILE A 84 -2.91 16.85 -14.38
CA ILE A 84 -3.04 18.00 -13.48
C ILE A 84 -1.71 18.75 -13.45
N ASP A 85 -1.76 20.06 -13.72
CA ASP A 85 -0.58 20.90 -13.66
C ASP A 85 0.01 20.93 -12.24
N GLY A 86 1.35 20.88 -12.16
CA GLY A 86 2.06 20.77 -10.88
C GLY A 86 1.95 19.41 -10.18
N ILE A 87 1.34 18.38 -10.79
CA ILE A 87 1.36 17.00 -10.27
C ILE A 87 2.09 16.07 -11.25
N LYS A 88 3.01 15.27 -10.72
CA LYS A 88 3.71 14.21 -11.47
C LYS A 88 3.56 12.88 -10.76
N CYS A 89 3.04 11.88 -11.46
CA CYS A 89 2.86 10.54 -10.90
C CYS A 89 3.68 9.54 -11.71
N ASN A 90 4.45 8.69 -11.04
CA ASN A 90 5.11 7.57 -11.71
C ASN A 90 4.08 6.50 -12.11
N PRO A 91 4.34 5.70 -13.17
CA PRO A 91 3.53 4.54 -13.50
C PRO A 91 3.45 3.59 -12.31
N VAL A 92 2.24 3.19 -11.93
CA VAL A 92 2.04 2.24 -10.83
C VAL A 92 2.16 0.82 -11.38
N GLN A 93 3.26 0.14 -11.06
CA GLN A 93 3.58 -1.19 -11.59
C GLN A 93 3.01 -2.35 -10.74
N GLY A 94 2.56 -2.07 -9.52
CA GLY A 94 2.00 -3.06 -8.61
C GLY A 94 1.51 -2.45 -7.30
N SER A 95 1.15 -3.31 -6.34
CA SER A 95 0.47 -2.91 -5.08
C SER A 95 -0.88 -2.23 -5.35
N MET A 96 -1.31 -1.33 -4.47
CA MET A 96 -2.61 -0.63 -4.52
C MET A 96 -2.46 0.89 -4.33
N TYR A 97 -1.24 1.42 -4.40
CA TYR A 97 -0.94 2.82 -4.06
C TYR A 97 -0.30 3.58 -5.22
N ALA A 98 -0.73 4.81 -5.41
CA ALA A 98 0.01 5.81 -6.18
C ALA A 98 0.71 6.76 -5.19
N PHE A 99 1.87 7.30 -5.60
CA PHE A 99 2.64 8.26 -4.81
C PHE A 99 3.01 9.50 -5.65
N PRO A 100 2.00 10.28 -6.10
CA PRO A 100 2.23 11.50 -6.88
C PRO A 100 3.07 12.53 -6.12
N ARG A 101 3.93 13.22 -6.86
CA ARG A 101 4.68 14.39 -6.41
C ARG A 101 3.89 15.65 -6.74
N ILE A 102 3.84 16.57 -5.78
CA ILE A 102 3.30 17.91 -5.93
C ILE A 102 4.46 18.89 -6.10
N GLU A 103 4.38 19.74 -7.13
CA GLU A 103 5.22 20.92 -7.28
C GLU A 103 4.64 22.03 -6.42
N MET A 104 5.01 22.03 -5.14
CA MET A 104 4.43 22.93 -4.15
C MET A 104 4.90 24.37 -4.36
N PRO A 105 3.99 25.36 -4.52
CA PRO A 105 4.37 26.76 -4.61
C PRO A 105 5.00 27.25 -3.30
N GLN A 106 5.99 28.16 -3.40
CA GLN A 106 6.66 28.71 -2.22
C GLN A 106 5.68 29.33 -1.21
N LYS A 107 4.63 30.00 -1.69
CA LYS A 107 3.58 30.57 -0.85
C LYS A 107 2.86 29.52 0.00
N ALA A 108 2.60 28.33 -0.57
CA ALA A 108 1.96 27.23 0.16
C ALA A 108 2.93 26.63 1.20
N ILE A 109 4.21 26.51 0.85
CA ILE A 109 5.26 26.06 1.77
C ILE A 109 5.38 27.03 2.97
N ASP A 110 5.42 28.34 2.70
CA ASP A 110 5.55 29.36 3.74
C ASP A 110 4.29 29.43 4.61
N LYS A 111 3.11 29.25 4.01
CA LYS A 111 1.85 29.16 4.75
C LYS A 111 1.85 27.95 5.68
N ALA A 112 2.22 26.76 5.19
CA ALA A 112 2.34 25.57 6.03
C ALA A 112 3.32 25.77 7.19
N LYS A 113 4.51 26.37 6.91
CA LYS A 113 5.48 26.72 7.96
C LYS A 113 4.91 27.68 8.99
N SER A 114 4.12 28.69 8.58
CA SER A 114 3.48 29.64 9.52
C SER A 114 2.47 28.97 10.46
N LEU A 115 1.93 27.81 10.05
CA LEU A 115 1.03 26.97 10.83
C LEU A 115 1.78 25.86 11.59
N ASN A 116 3.11 25.84 11.54
CA ASN A 116 3.95 24.78 12.08
C ASN A 116 3.60 23.38 11.52
N GLN A 117 3.33 23.31 10.23
CA GLN A 117 2.96 22.10 9.49
C GLN A 117 3.92 21.82 8.33
N GLU A 118 4.06 20.54 7.99
CA GLU A 118 4.68 20.12 6.73
C GLU A 118 3.78 20.52 5.55
N ALA A 119 4.39 20.90 4.41
CA ALA A 119 3.62 21.46 3.30
C ALA A 119 2.68 20.46 2.64
N ASP A 120 3.03 19.17 2.61
CA ASP A 120 2.15 18.12 2.10
C ASP A 120 1.04 17.74 3.08
N PHE A 121 1.28 17.85 4.39
CA PHE A 121 0.22 17.75 5.40
C PHE A 121 -0.79 18.87 5.22
N PHE A 122 -0.32 20.11 5.07
CA PHE A 122 -1.18 21.26 4.78
C PHE A 122 -2.02 21.01 3.51
N TYR A 123 -1.40 20.56 2.41
CA TYR A 123 -2.12 20.21 1.19
C TYR A 123 -3.16 19.10 1.41
N ALA A 124 -2.83 18.04 2.15
CA ALA A 124 -3.75 16.93 2.42
C ALA A 124 -4.96 17.38 3.25
N MET A 125 -4.76 18.27 4.22
CA MET A 125 -5.84 18.85 5.01
C MET A 125 -6.74 19.75 4.17
N GLU A 126 -6.17 20.65 3.37
CA GLU A 126 -6.93 21.50 2.45
C GLU A 126 -7.71 20.66 1.43
N LEU A 127 -7.12 19.58 0.90
CA LEU A 127 -7.82 18.65 0.02
C LEU A 127 -9.02 18.00 0.73
N LEU A 128 -8.82 17.52 1.96
CA LEU A 128 -9.88 16.90 2.75
C LEU A 128 -11.02 17.88 3.05
N GLU A 129 -10.70 19.08 3.52
CA GLU A 129 -11.70 20.08 3.93
C GLU A 129 -12.51 20.61 2.75
N ASN A 130 -11.87 20.77 1.57
CA ASN A 130 -12.54 21.33 0.40
C ASN A 130 -13.23 20.28 -0.51
N SER A 131 -12.84 19.01 -0.43
CA SER A 131 -13.36 17.98 -1.36
C SER A 131 -13.84 16.69 -0.69
N GLY A 132 -13.58 16.50 0.60
CA GLY A 132 -13.83 15.24 1.32
C GLY A 132 -12.84 14.13 0.99
N ILE A 133 -11.85 14.37 0.14
CA ILE A 133 -10.86 13.36 -0.26
C ILE A 133 -9.75 13.28 0.80
N CYS A 134 -9.74 12.19 1.56
CA CYS A 134 -8.68 11.91 2.53
C CYS A 134 -7.51 11.18 1.88
N VAL A 135 -6.32 11.79 1.91
CA VAL A 135 -5.06 11.19 1.45
C VAL A 135 -4.03 11.20 2.59
N VAL A 136 -3.02 10.33 2.50
CA VAL A 136 -1.93 10.32 3.49
C VAL A 136 -0.77 11.18 2.98
N PRO A 137 -0.32 12.21 3.73
CA PRO A 137 0.77 13.07 3.28
C PRO A 137 2.12 12.32 3.24
N GLY A 138 2.99 12.74 2.31
CA GLY A 138 4.30 12.15 2.06
C GLY A 138 5.26 12.21 3.25
N SER A 139 5.15 13.25 4.07
CA SER A 139 5.92 13.48 5.30
C SER A 139 5.82 12.31 6.29
N GLY A 140 4.72 11.55 6.29
CA GLY A 140 4.57 10.35 7.11
C GLY A 140 5.37 9.13 6.64
N PHE A 141 5.88 9.14 5.41
CA PHE A 141 6.63 8.00 4.82
C PHE A 141 8.13 8.26 4.72
N GLY A 142 8.56 9.51 4.91
CA GLY A 142 9.88 9.97 4.51
C GLY A 142 9.93 10.23 3.00
N GLN A 143 10.57 11.33 2.63
CA GLN A 143 10.72 11.75 1.24
C GLN A 143 11.99 12.59 1.07
N LYS A 144 12.43 12.78 -0.18
CA LYS A 144 13.59 13.62 -0.46
C LYS A 144 13.33 15.05 0.04
N PRO A 145 14.28 15.70 0.75
CA PRO A 145 14.13 17.10 1.16
C PRO A 145 13.78 18.01 -0.02
N GLY A 146 12.81 18.92 0.19
CA GLY A 146 12.31 19.83 -0.85
C GLY A 146 11.37 19.17 -1.87
N THR A 147 10.90 17.95 -1.62
CA THR A 147 9.86 17.30 -2.42
C THR A 147 8.66 16.98 -1.55
N TYR A 148 7.48 16.97 -2.15
CA TYR A 148 6.19 16.84 -1.46
C TYR A 148 5.33 15.83 -2.21
N HIS A 149 4.71 14.93 -1.48
CA HIS A 149 3.93 13.84 -2.06
C HIS A 149 2.68 13.58 -1.23
N PHE A 150 1.78 12.77 -1.77
CA PHE A 150 0.74 12.11 -1.00
C PHE A 150 0.56 10.69 -1.50
N ARG A 151 0.10 9.80 -0.64
CA ARG A 151 -0.30 8.45 -1.01
C ARG A 151 -1.79 8.39 -1.27
N PHE A 152 -2.16 8.00 -2.48
CA PHE A 152 -3.54 7.74 -2.88
C PHE A 152 -3.75 6.23 -3.05
N ILE A 153 -4.95 5.75 -2.72
CA ILE A 153 -5.31 4.34 -2.79
C ILE A 153 -6.43 4.15 -3.81
N TYR A 154 -6.32 3.13 -4.69
CA TYR A 154 -7.21 2.94 -5.84
C TYR A 154 -7.97 1.60 -5.86
N PHE A 155 -8.28 1.05 -4.69
CA PHE A 155 -9.06 -0.18 -4.53
C PHE A 155 -10.57 0.01 -4.65
#